data_AF-U6MDH1-F1
#
_entry.id   AF-U6MDH1-F1
#
_cell.length_a   1.000
_cell.length_b   1.000
_cell.length_c   1.000
_cell.angle_alpha   90.00
_cell.angle_beta   90.00
_cell.angle_gamma   90.00
#
_symmetry.space_group_name_H-M   'P 1'
#
loop_
_entity.id
_entity.type
_entity.pdbx_description
1 polymer ?
#
loop_
_entity_poly.entity_id
_entity_poly.type
_entity_poly.pdbx_seq_one_letter_code
_entity_poly.pdbx_strand_id
1 'polypeptide(L)'
;MRPDYADVARPLVDLTRKDVSFKWTELHTQAVRQLKQRLIDFTTLQVPDTTKPFELYTDASGYALGAVLEQDGKPIGFLSQAMSPTQQRYSIYDKELLALVTALDK
;
A
#
# COMPACT_ATOMS: atom_id res chain seq x y z
N MET A 1 -0.75 -8.14 8.09
CA MET A 1 -1.72 -8.65 7.09
C MET A 1 -2.80 -9.42 7.84
N ARG A 2 -4.09 -9.14 7.63
CA ARG A 2 -5.15 -9.81 8.41
C ARG A 2 -5.16 -11.33 8.17
N PRO A 3 -5.57 -12.14 9.17
CA PRO A 3 -5.95 -13.53 8.93
C PRO A 3 -7.07 -13.54 7.86
N ASP A 4 -7.10 -14.57 7.01
CA ASP A 4 -8.07 -14.78 5.91
C ASP A 4 -7.72 -14.15 4.54
N TYR A 5 -6.64 -13.37 4.40
CA TYR A 5 -6.20 -12.90 3.07
C TYR A 5 -5.91 -14.08 2.12
N ALA A 6 -5.18 -15.08 2.62
CA ALA A 6 -4.75 -16.23 1.82
C ALA A 6 -5.94 -17.01 1.26
N ASP A 7 -7.01 -17.18 2.04
CA ASP A 7 -8.19 -17.93 1.63
C ASP A 7 -8.96 -17.23 0.53
N VAL A 8 -9.10 -15.91 0.64
CA VAL A 8 -9.80 -15.09 -0.38
C VAL A 8 -8.97 -14.98 -1.66
N ALA A 9 -7.63 -14.91 -1.54
CA ALA A 9 -6.73 -14.84 -2.69
C ALA A 9 -6.52 -16.20 -3.37
N ARG A 10 -6.80 -17.32 -2.69
CA ARG A 10 -6.52 -18.68 -3.16
C ARG A 10 -7.05 -18.98 -4.58
N PRO A 11 -8.30 -18.63 -4.95
CA PRO A 11 -8.79 -18.84 -6.31
C PRO A 11 -7.92 -18.12 -7.37
N LEU A 12 -7.39 -16.95 -7.04
CA LEU A 12 -6.54 -16.17 -7.93
C LEU A 12 -5.14 -16.75 -8.02
N VAL A 13 -4.60 -17.26 -6.89
CA VAL A 13 -3.31 -17.97 -6.86
C VAL A 13 -3.38 -19.26 -7.67
N ASP A 14 -4.49 -19.98 -7.61
CA ASP A 14 -4.66 -21.23 -8.35
C ASP A 14 -4.66 -21.01 -9.87
N LEU A 15 -5.12 -19.84 -10.35
CA LEU A 15 -5.04 -19.43 -11.76
C LEU A 15 -3.61 -19.15 -12.26
N THR A 16 -2.64 -18.88 -11.39
CA THR A 16 -1.25 -18.56 -11.79
C THR A 16 -0.34 -19.78 -11.81
N ARG A 17 -0.85 -20.96 -11.43
CA ARG A 17 -0.09 -22.20 -11.41
C ARG A 17 0.25 -22.66 -12.83
N LYS A 18 1.43 -23.26 -12.98
CA LYS A 18 1.82 -23.93 -14.23
C LYS A 18 0.80 -25.02 -14.55
N ASP A 19 0.54 -25.19 -15.84
CA ASP A 19 -0.38 -26.21 -16.39
C ASP A 19 -1.87 -26.03 -16.05
N VAL A 20 -2.26 -24.88 -15.48
CA VAL A 20 -3.67 -24.51 -15.30
C VAL A 20 -4.12 -23.61 -16.46
N SER A 21 -5.20 -24.00 -17.14
CA SER A 21 -5.84 -23.15 -18.14
C SER A 21 -6.45 -21.92 -17.47
N PHE A 22 -6.03 -20.74 -17.90
CA PHE A 22 -6.56 -19.48 -17.39
C PHE A 22 -8.03 -19.32 -17.79
N LYS A 23 -8.93 -19.74 -16.92
CA LYS A 23 -10.38 -19.61 -17.08
C LYS A 23 -10.94 -18.73 -15.97
N TRP A 24 -11.23 -17.48 -16.32
CA TRP A 24 -11.88 -16.57 -15.40
C TRP A 24 -13.35 -16.95 -15.21
N THR A 25 -13.81 -16.91 -13.97
CA THR A 25 -15.17 -17.29 -13.56
C THR A 25 -15.65 -16.34 -12.48
N GLU A 26 -16.93 -16.42 -12.10
CA GLU A 26 -17.49 -15.56 -11.07
C GLU A 26 -16.79 -15.68 -9.71
N LEU A 27 -16.27 -16.87 -9.37
CA LEU A 27 -15.46 -17.09 -8.16
C LEU A 27 -14.27 -16.12 -8.09
N HIS A 28 -13.57 -15.93 -9.21
CA HIS A 28 -12.41 -15.05 -9.31
C HIS A 28 -12.81 -13.57 -9.22
N THR A 29 -13.92 -13.21 -9.88
CA THR A 29 -14.50 -11.85 -9.77
C THR A 29 -14.86 -11.53 -8.32
N GLN A 30 -15.50 -12.46 -7.62
CA GLN A 30 -15.86 -12.30 -6.21
C GLN A 30 -14.62 -12.19 -5.32
N ALA A 31 -13.59 -13.02 -5.54
CA ALA A 31 -12.32 -12.92 -4.84
C ALA A 31 -11.68 -11.53 -5.00
N VAL A 32 -11.60 -11.00 -6.22
CA VAL A 32 -11.07 -9.64 -6.47
C VAL A 32 -11.90 -8.57 -5.78
N ARG A 33 -13.23 -8.62 -5.88
CA ARG A 33 -14.12 -7.65 -5.21
C ARG A 33 -13.93 -7.67 -3.70
N GLN A 34 -13.87 -8.86 -3.13
CA GLN A 34 -13.65 -9.07 -1.71
C GLN A 34 -12.28 -8.57 -1.23
N LEU A 35 -11.23 -8.73 -2.02
CA LEU A 35 -9.91 -8.18 -1.72
C LEU A 35 -9.90 -6.65 -1.79
N LYS A 36 -10.57 -6.07 -2.80
CA LYS A 36 -10.73 -4.61 -2.92
C LYS A 36 -11.47 -4.03 -1.73
N GLN A 37 -12.57 -4.64 -1.30
CA GLN A 37 -13.33 -4.16 -0.15
C GLN A 37 -12.48 -4.19 1.13
N ARG A 38 -11.77 -5.29 1.37
CA ARG A 38 -10.86 -5.40 2.53
C ARG A 38 -9.75 -4.35 2.51
N LEU A 39 -9.22 -4.02 1.33
CA LEU A 39 -8.24 -2.95 1.19
C LEU A 39 -8.84 -1.60 1.55
N ILE A 40 -10.05 -1.29 1.07
CA ILE A 40 -10.78 -0.07 1.41
C ILE A 40 -11.00 0.03 2.92
N ASP A 41 -11.52 -1.03 3.53
CA ASP A 41 -11.80 -1.08 4.97
C ASP A 41 -10.51 -0.85 5.79
N PHE A 42 -9.39 -1.43 5.36
CA PHE A 42 -8.09 -1.25 6.01
C PHE A 42 -7.55 0.18 5.83
N THR A 43 -7.79 0.81 4.68
CA THR A 43 -7.35 2.18 4.38
C THR A 43 -8.27 3.26 4.98
N THR A 44 -9.27 2.87 5.77
CA THR A 44 -10.16 3.83 6.43
C THR A 44 -9.37 4.65 7.43
N LEU A 45 -9.32 5.97 7.19
CA LEU A 45 -8.55 6.90 8.01
C LEU A 45 -9.17 7.07 9.39
N GLN A 46 -8.33 7.18 10.41
CA GLN A 46 -8.74 7.57 11.74
C GLN A 46 -8.46 9.05 12.02
N VAL A 47 -9.22 9.62 12.95
CA VAL A 47 -8.94 10.95 13.49
C VAL A 47 -7.65 10.87 14.32
N PRO A 48 -6.69 11.79 14.11
CA PRO A 48 -5.44 11.79 14.87
C PRO A 48 -5.69 12.11 16.35
N ASP A 49 -5.02 11.37 17.24
CA ASP A 49 -4.99 11.63 18.68
C ASP A 49 -3.65 12.23 19.07
N THR A 50 -3.62 13.52 19.42
CA THR A 50 -2.39 14.24 19.75
C THR A 50 -1.74 13.80 21.05
N THR A 51 -2.39 12.94 21.84
CA THR A 51 -1.85 12.39 23.08
C THR A 51 -1.03 11.12 22.88
N LYS A 52 -1.08 10.54 21.67
CA LYS A 52 -0.40 9.30 21.31
C LYS A 52 0.78 9.56 20.37
N PRO A 53 1.83 8.72 20.40
CA PRO A 53 2.92 8.81 19.44
C PRO A 53 2.40 8.56 18.02
N PHE A 54 3.01 9.21 17.04
CA PHE A 54 2.76 8.95 15.63
C PHE A 54 3.85 8.03 15.07
N GLU A 55 3.48 7.13 14.18
CA GLU A 55 4.40 6.30 13.42
C GLU A 55 4.36 6.72 11.96
N LEU A 56 5.52 7.11 11.41
CA LEU A 56 5.66 7.51 10.02
C LEU A 56 6.48 6.46 9.27
N TYR A 57 5.89 5.90 8.23
CA TYR A 57 6.55 4.98 7.31
C TYR A 57 6.67 5.65 5.95
N THR A 58 7.87 5.67 5.38
CA THR A 58 8.15 6.24 4.06
C THR A 58 8.79 5.20 3.16
N ASP A 59 8.54 5.31 1.86
CA ASP A 59 9.15 4.47 0.83
C ASP A 59 9.32 5.27 -0.46
N ALA A 60 10.36 4.97 -1.22
CA ALA A 60 10.57 5.57 -2.53
C ALA A 60 10.71 4.51 -3.64
N SER A 61 9.83 4.61 -4.63
CA SER A 61 9.94 3.85 -5.87
C SER A 61 10.89 4.52 -6.86
N GLY A 62 11.03 3.94 -8.06
CA GLY A 62 11.79 4.58 -9.15
C GLY A 62 11.21 5.91 -9.63
N TYR A 63 9.91 6.16 -9.40
CA TYR A 63 9.14 7.22 -10.06
C TYR A 63 8.32 8.09 -9.10
N ALA A 64 8.01 7.59 -7.90
CA ALA A 64 7.20 8.27 -6.91
C ALA A 64 7.68 7.97 -5.49
N LEU A 65 7.38 8.89 -4.59
CA LEU A 65 7.60 8.77 -3.16
C LEU A 65 6.26 8.62 -2.44
N GLY A 66 6.26 7.80 -1.39
CA GLY A 66 5.09 7.45 -0.62
C GLY A 66 5.36 7.54 0.87
N ALA A 67 4.33 7.83 1.64
CA ALA A 67 4.36 7.69 3.08
C ALA A 67 2.98 7.34 3.65
N VAL A 68 2.97 6.69 4.81
CA VAL A 68 1.78 6.50 5.63
C VAL A 68 2.08 6.95 7.05
N LEU A 69 1.18 7.77 7.59
CA LEU A 69 1.16 8.18 8.99
C LEU A 69 0.15 7.31 9.72
N GLU A 70 0.56 6.64 10.79
CA GLU A 70 -0.27 5.69 11.54
C GLU A 70 -0.24 5.94 13.05
N GLN A 71 -1.29 5.45 13.74
CA GLN A 71 -1.35 5.31 15.19
C GLN A 71 -2.01 3.97 15.53
N ASP A 72 -1.43 3.19 16.45
CA ASP A 72 -1.94 1.89 16.88
C ASP A 72 -2.23 0.93 15.69
N GLY A 73 -1.40 0.97 14.64
CA GLY A 73 -1.56 0.16 13.43
C GLY A 73 -2.75 0.54 12.54
N LYS A 74 -3.24 1.78 12.64
CA LYS A 74 -4.30 2.34 11.80
C LYS A 74 -3.83 3.61 11.09
N PRO A 75 -4.16 3.79 9.80
CA PRO A 75 -3.74 4.95 9.04
C PRO A 75 -4.49 6.22 9.46
N ILE A 76 -3.76 7.32 9.58
CA ILE A 76 -4.27 8.69 9.75
C ILE A 76 -4.25 9.41 8.41
N GLY A 77 -3.21 9.18 7.61
CA GLY A 77 -3.04 9.82 6.32
C GLY A 77 -2.05 9.08 5.43
N PHE A 78 -2.20 9.30 4.13
CA PHE A 78 -1.32 8.78 3.09
C PHE A 78 -0.75 9.93 2.27
N LEU A 79 0.53 9.83 1.94
CA LEU A 79 1.20 10.67 0.96
C LEU A 79 1.60 9.81 -0.22
N SER A 80 1.30 10.29 -1.43
CA SER A 80 1.80 9.70 -2.67
C SER A 80 2.05 10.82 -3.66
N GLN A 81 3.30 10.99 -4.06
CA GLN A 81 3.71 12.09 -4.93
C GLN A 81 4.71 11.62 -5.99
N ALA A 82 4.44 11.97 -7.24
CA ALA A 82 5.36 11.69 -8.34
C ALA A 82 6.63 12.53 -8.22
N MET A 83 7.78 11.91 -8.50
CA MET A 83 9.07 12.59 -8.57
C MET A 83 9.24 13.29 -9.91
N SER A 84 9.86 14.46 -9.89
CA SER A 84 10.34 15.13 -11.10
C SER A 84 11.43 14.32 -11.81
N PRO A 85 11.69 14.55 -13.12
CA PRO A 85 12.75 13.84 -13.85
C PRO A 85 14.14 13.98 -13.20
N THR A 86 14.40 15.08 -12.50
CA THR A 86 15.65 15.29 -11.76
C THR A 86 15.70 14.40 -10.51
N GLN A 87 14.64 14.37 -9.71
CA GLN A 87 14.55 13.55 -8.51
C GLN A 87 14.60 12.05 -8.83
N GLN A 88 14.03 11.62 -9.95
CA GLN A 88 14.12 10.22 -10.41
C GLN A 88 15.55 9.77 -10.71
N ARG A 89 16.48 10.69 -10.96
CA ARG A 89 17.91 10.39 -11.21
C ARG A 89 18.75 10.32 -9.94
N TYR A 90 18.18 10.63 -8.78
CA TYR A 90 18.87 10.52 -7.51
C TYR A 90 19.25 9.06 -7.20
N SER A 91 20.23 8.89 -6.31
CA SER A 91 20.56 7.57 -5.77
C SER A 91 19.38 7.02 -4.98
N ILE A 92 19.35 5.70 -4.74
CA ILE A 92 18.27 5.08 -3.95
C ILE A 92 18.22 5.71 -2.55
N TYR A 93 19.37 5.91 -1.90
CA TYR A 93 19.44 6.53 -0.57
C TYR A 93 18.89 7.95 -0.54
N ASP A 94 19.20 8.76 -1.55
CA ASP A 94 18.69 10.14 -1.65
C ASP A 94 17.17 10.16 -1.90
N LYS A 95 16.63 9.17 -2.61
CA LYS A 95 15.18 9.04 -2.84
C LYS A 95 14.46 8.67 -1.55
N GLU A 96 14.99 7.73 -0.78
CA GLU A 96 14.44 7.37 0.53
C GLU A 96 14.47 8.57 1.48
N LEU A 97 15.59 9.31 1.52
CA LEU A 97 15.70 10.53 2.32
C LEU A 97 14.70 11.60 1.85
N LEU A 98 14.54 11.77 0.54
CA LEU A 98 13.56 12.70 -0.02
C LEU A 98 12.12 12.32 0.37
N ALA A 99 11.78 11.04 0.38
CA ALA A 99 10.47 10.57 0.84
C ALA A 99 10.23 10.95 2.31
N LEU A 100 11.22 10.73 3.17
CA LEU A 100 11.16 11.10 4.59
C LEU A 100 10.97 12.62 4.78
N VAL A 101 11.81 13.43 4.13
CA VAL A 101 11.74 14.90 4.24
C VAL A 101 10.41 15.43 3.71
N THR A 102 9.94 14.92 2.57
CA THR A 102 8.67 15.35 1.98
C THR A 102 7.49 14.99 2.87
N ALA A 103 7.54 13.85 3.57
CA ALA A 103 6.50 13.43 4.47
C ALA A 103 6.45 14.25 5.77
N LEU A 104 7.58 14.80 6.23
CA LEU A 104 7.64 15.67 7.41
C LEU A 104 7.25 17.12 7.13
N ASP A 105 7.42 17.59 5.89
CA ASP A 105 7.08 18.96 5.47
C ASP A 105 5.57 19.16 5.24
N LYS A 106 4.85 18.06 4.97
CA LYS A 106 3.42 18.02 4.66
C LYS A 106 2.54 17.92 5.91
#